data_AF-A0A7V3KN75-F1
#
_entry.id   AF-A0A7V3KN75-F1
#
_cell.length_a   1.000
_cell.length_b   1.000
_cell.length_c   1.000
_cell.angle_alpha   90.00
_cell.angle_beta   90.00
_cell.angle_gamma   90.00
#
_symmetry.space_group_name_H-M   'P 1'
#
loop_
_entity.id
_entity.type
_entity.pdbx_description
1 polymer ?
#
loop_
_entity_poly.entity_id
_entity_poly.type
_entity_poly.pdbx_seq_one_letter_code
_entity_poly.pdbx_strand_id
1 'polypeptide(L)'
;MPEKVRELVAKADKQIFARWASECAERVLHYYEELYHNDRRSHLALKSFKDYLNGKIRFKEFRKLILETHRIAREKENLPARFAVRAVAQAASVGHVKEHALGAAWYAAKAVSFKSRGTSRKSKKSNGNWIDSKSSLEKPLRRNLDKNLRDFINCAVSFSNELNCTI
;
A
#
# COMPACT_ATOMS: atom_id res chain seq x y z
N MET A 1 14.45 0.15 7.86
CA MET A 1 14.17 -0.90 6.85
C MET A 1 15.45 -1.70 6.71
N PRO A 2 15.42 -3.04 6.85
CA PRO A 2 16.63 -3.84 6.81
C PRO A 2 17.36 -3.68 5.48
N GLU A 3 18.69 -3.60 5.52
CA GLU A 3 19.56 -3.39 4.35
C GLU A 3 19.29 -4.39 3.22
N LYS A 4 19.16 -5.67 3.58
CA LYS A 4 18.82 -6.75 2.66
C LYS A 4 17.53 -6.50 1.86
N VAL A 5 16.54 -5.84 2.45
CA VAL A 5 15.28 -5.51 1.76
C VAL A 5 15.48 -4.35 0.78
N ARG A 6 16.36 -3.39 1.11
CA ARG A 6 16.67 -2.27 0.20
C ARG A 6 17.41 -2.76 -1.04
N GLU A 7 18.38 -3.64 -0.86
CA GLU A 7 19.12 -4.26 -1.95
C GLU A 7 18.19 -5.05 -2.89
N LEU A 8 17.27 -5.83 -2.32
CA LEU A 8 16.27 -6.57 -3.07
C LEU A 8 15.34 -5.65 -3.88
N VAL A 9 14.86 -4.56 -3.27
CA VAL A 9 14.08 -3.54 -3.99
C VAL A 9 14.93 -2.90 -5.09
N ALA A 10 16.21 -2.61 -4.84
CA ALA A 10 17.13 -2.00 -5.79
C ALA A 10 17.37 -2.87 -7.05
N LYS A 11 17.37 -4.20 -6.93
CA LYS A 11 17.62 -5.13 -8.05
C LYS A 11 16.39 -5.49 -8.88
N ALA A 12 15.19 -5.51 -8.30
CA ALA A 12 13.99 -5.94 -9.02
C ALA A 12 13.36 -4.83 -9.89
N ASP A 13 12.66 -5.26 -10.95
CA ASP A 13 12.02 -4.40 -11.94
C ASP A 13 10.92 -3.52 -11.31
N LYS A 14 10.89 -2.24 -11.70
CA LYS A 14 9.87 -1.28 -11.28
C LYS A 14 8.45 -1.74 -11.64
N GLN A 15 8.25 -2.40 -12.79
CA GLN A 15 6.94 -2.91 -13.19
C GLN A 15 6.40 -3.96 -12.22
N ILE A 16 7.26 -4.85 -11.72
CA ILE A 16 6.89 -5.87 -10.74
C ILE A 16 6.40 -5.19 -9.45
N PHE A 17 7.14 -4.21 -8.94
CA PHE A 17 6.74 -3.45 -7.76
C PHE A 17 5.47 -2.63 -7.99
N ALA A 18 5.32 -2.06 -9.18
CA ALA A 18 4.16 -1.26 -9.53
C ALA A 18 2.88 -2.11 -9.57
N ARG A 19 2.94 -3.29 -10.21
CA ARG A 19 1.82 -4.23 -10.25
C ARG A 19 1.45 -4.70 -8.84
N TRP A 20 2.44 -5.11 -8.05
CA TRP A 20 2.20 -5.53 -6.67
C TRP A 20 1.59 -4.43 -5.80
N ALA A 21 2.10 -3.21 -5.91
CA ALA A 21 1.54 -2.06 -5.19
C ALA A 21 0.09 -1.77 -5.61
N SER A 22 -0.22 -1.88 -6.90
CA SER A 22 -1.59 -1.75 -7.41
C SER A 22 -2.51 -2.80 -6.79
N GLU A 23 -2.11 -4.09 -6.80
CA GLU A 23 -2.91 -5.16 -6.21
C GLU A 23 -3.11 -4.98 -4.70
N CYS A 24 -2.07 -4.54 -3.97
CA CYS A 24 -2.20 -4.20 -2.55
C CYS A 24 -3.25 -3.11 -2.31
N ALA A 25 -3.27 -2.07 -3.14
CA ALA A 25 -4.23 -0.98 -3.04
C ALA A 25 -5.66 -1.43 -3.42
N GLU A 26 -5.81 -2.20 -4.50
CA GLU A 26 -7.10 -2.74 -4.96
C GLU A 26 -7.78 -3.59 -3.88
N ARG A 27 -7.01 -4.45 -3.19
CA ARG A 27 -7.52 -5.32 -2.12
C ARG A 27 -8.16 -4.56 -0.96
N VAL A 28 -7.87 -3.28 -0.76
CA VAL A 28 -8.37 -2.51 0.39
C VAL A 28 -9.18 -1.29 0.01
N LEU A 29 -9.22 -0.90 -1.28
CA LEU A 29 -9.91 0.31 -1.73
C LEU A 29 -11.40 0.30 -1.36
N HIS A 30 -12.04 -0.87 -1.37
CA HIS A 30 -13.44 -1.03 -0.98
C HIS A 30 -13.74 -0.49 0.44
N TYR A 31 -12.80 -0.54 1.39
CA TYR A 31 -12.98 0.06 2.73
C TYR A 31 -13.19 1.58 2.69
N TYR A 32 -12.71 2.24 1.64
CA TYR A 32 -12.98 3.65 1.39
C TYR A 32 -14.29 3.84 0.63
N GLU A 33 -14.49 3.09 -0.46
CA GLU A 33 -15.64 3.25 -1.36
C GLU A 33 -16.97 2.91 -0.68
N GLU A 34 -16.99 1.97 0.27
CA GLU A 34 -18.15 1.66 1.12
C GLU A 34 -18.66 2.88 1.90
N LEU A 35 -17.75 3.72 2.40
CA LEU A 35 -18.09 4.87 3.26
C LEU A 35 -18.21 6.17 2.48
N TYR A 36 -17.55 6.28 1.33
CA TYR A 36 -17.44 7.50 0.52
C TYR A 36 -17.78 7.23 -0.95
N HIS A 37 -18.93 6.59 -1.21
CA HIS A 37 -19.36 6.11 -2.54
C HIS A 37 -19.39 7.19 -3.64
N ASN A 38 -19.60 8.46 -3.28
CA ASN A 38 -19.60 9.60 -4.22
C ASN A 38 -18.20 10.17 -4.50
N ASP A 39 -17.18 9.82 -3.71
CA ASP A 39 -15.83 10.35 -3.87
C ASP A 39 -14.96 9.40 -4.69
N ARG A 40 -14.85 9.68 -5.99
CA ARG A 40 -14.11 8.84 -6.94
C ARG A 40 -12.63 9.17 -7.06
N ARG A 41 -12.10 10.15 -6.31
CA ARG A 41 -10.73 10.65 -6.48
C ARG A 41 -9.66 9.55 -6.29
N SER A 42 -9.82 8.68 -5.28
CA SER A 42 -8.89 7.57 -5.05
C SER A 42 -8.99 6.48 -6.11
N HIS A 43 -10.21 6.17 -6.56
CA HIS A 43 -10.42 5.24 -7.67
C HIS A 43 -9.74 5.74 -8.96
N LEU A 44 -9.92 7.02 -9.29
CA LEU A 44 -9.29 7.65 -10.45
C LEU A 44 -7.77 7.63 -10.35
N ALA A 45 -7.19 7.90 -9.18
CA ALA A 45 -5.74 7.82 -9.00
C ALA A 45 -5.20 6.41 -9.26
N LEU A 46 -5.88 5.37 -8.79
CA LEU A 46 -5.49 3.97 -9.01
C LEU A 46 -5.66 3.56 -10.48
N LYS A 47 -6.77 3.94 -11.10
CA LYS A 47 -7.01 3.72 -12.53
C LYS A 47 -5.95 4.39 -13.39
N SER A 48 -5.66 5.67 -13.16
CA SER A 48 -4.62 6.41 -13.89
C SER A 48 -3.23 5.81 -13.67
N PHE A 49 -2.94 5.31 -12.47
CA PHE A 49 -1.70 4.57 -12.23
C PHE A 49 -1.62 3.31 -13.12
N LYS A 50 -2.69 2.53 -13.22
CA LYS A 50 -2.74 1.37 -14.14
C LYS A 50 -2.63 1.78 -15.60
N ASP A 51 -3.26 2.88 -16.01
CA ASP A 51 -3.13 3.42 -17.37
C ASP A 51 -1.66 3.82 -17.65
N TYR A 52 -0.96 4.41 -16.67
CA TYR A 52 0.48 4.68 -16.76
C TYR A 52 1.33 3.41 -16.88
N LEU A 53 1.01 2.35 -16.13
CA LEU A 53 1.74 1.07 -16.25
C LEU A 53 1.58 0.42 -17.62
N ASN A 54 0.45 0.66 -18.28
CA ASN A 54 0.18 0.22 -19.64
C ASN A 54 0.68 1.20 -20.72
N GLY A 55 1.46 2.24 -20.35
CA GLY A 55 2.01 3.22 -21.28
C GLY A 55 0.98 4.18 -21.89
N LYS A 56 -0.26 4.21 -21.41
CA LYS A 56 -1.36 5.01 -21.98
C LYS A 56 -1.27 6.50 -21.65
N ILE A 57 -0.68 6.83 -20.50
CA ILE A 57 -0.51 8.21 -20.02
C ILE A 57 0.88 8.39 -19.41
N ARG A 58 1.37 9.63 -19.35
CA ARG A 58 2.63 9.94 -18.67
C ARG A 58 2.42 10.24 -17.18
N PHE A 59 3.46 10.05 -16.38
CA PHE A 59 3.43 10.33 -14.93
C PHE A 59 2.90 11.73 -14.59
N LYS A 60 3.30 12.75 -15.36
CA LYS A 60 2.87 14.14 -15.13
C LYS A 60 1.35 14.34 -15.24
N GLU A 61 0.66 13.49 -16.01
CA GLU A 61 -0.77 13.63 -16.31
C GLU A 61 -1.64 13.24 -15.11
N PHE A 62 -1.16 12.33 -14.25
CA PHE A 62 -1.90 11.88 -13.06
C PHE A 62 -1.25 12.27 -11.73
N ARG A 63 -0.08 12.93 -11.74
CA ARG A 63 0.60 13.40 -10.52
C ARG A 63 -0.32 14.22 -9.60
N LYS A 64 -1.19 15.07 -10.16
CA LYS A 64 -2.16 15.85 -9.36
C LYS A 64 -3.14 14.96 -8.59
N LEU A 65 -3.58 13.84 -9.19
CA LEU A 65 -4.46 12.87 -8.54
C LEU A 65 -3.76 12.18 -7.37
N ILE A 66 -2.46 11.91 -7.46
CA ILE A 66 -1.66 11.35 -6.36
C ILE A 66 -1.66 12.31 -5.16
N LEU A 67 -1.34 13.58 -5.40
CA LEU A 67 -1.29 14.62 -4.36
C LEU A 67 -2.65 14.80 -3.69
N GLU A 68 -3.71 14.82 -4.50
CA GLU A 68 -5.08 14.91 -4.01
C GLU A 68 -5.46 13.67 -3.16
N THR A 69 -5.08 12.47 -3.60
CA THR A 69 -5.30 11.23 -2.83
C THR A 69 -4.59 11.28 -1.48
N HIS A 70 -3.36 11.82 -1.42
CA HIS A 70 -2.67 12.06 -0.14
C HIS A 70 -3.43 13.05 0.75
N ARG A 71 -4.02 14.10 0.18
CA ARG A 71 -4.83 15.08 0.92
C ARG A 71 -6.07 14.43 1.52
N ILE A 72 -6.85 13.70 0.72
CA ILE A 72 -8.03 12.95 1.16
C ILE A 72 -7.70 12.07 2.36
N ALA A 73 -6.59 11.31 2.28
CA ALA A 73 -6.15 10.47 3.38
C ALA A 73 -5.87 11.23 4.69
N ARG A 74 -5.54 12.53 4.66
CA ARG A 74 -5.36 13.33 5.89
C ARG A 74 -6.69 13.74 6.50
N GLU A 75 -7.70 13.96 5.67
CA GLU A 75 -9.04 14.43 6.06
C GLU A 75 -9.92 13.32 6.67
N LYS A 76 -9.71 12.05 6.31
CA LYS A 76 -10.61 10.96 6.76
C LYS A 76 -10.33 10.50 8.18
N GLU A 77 -11.32 10.50 9.06
CA GLU A 77 -11.19 10.01 10.44
C GLU A 77 -11.26 8.49 10.56
N ASN A 78 -12.08 7.84 9.73
CA ASN A 78 -12.21 6.38 9.69
C ASN A 78 -10.86 5.75 9.31
N LEU A 79 -10.28 4.98 10.22
CA LEU A 79 -8.92 4.45 10.06
C LEU A 79 -8.79 3.44 8.90
N PRO A 80 -9.68 2.45 8.73
CA PRO A 80 -9.66 1.58 7.55
C PRO A 80 -9.68 2.36 6.23
N ALA A 81 -10.62 3.28 6.08
CA ALA A 81 -10.77 4.10 4.88
C ALA A 81 -9.55 5.00 4.65
N ARG A 82 -9.06 5.67 5.70
CA ARG A 82 -7.82 6.47 5.67
C ARG A 82 -6.65 5.64 5.17
N PHE A 83 -6.45 4.43 5.70
CA PHE A 83 -5.32 3.59 5.31
C PHE A 83 -5.49 3.02 3.91
N ALA A 84 -6.70 2.68 3.47
CA ALA A 84 -6.97 2.29 2.09
C ALA A 84 -6.57 3.39 1.10
N VAL A 85 -6.96 4.65 1.34
CA VAL A 85 -6.57 5.79 0.50
C VAL A 85 -5.05 6.01 0.52
N ARG A 86 -4.41 5.84 1.68
CA ARG A 86 -2.93 5.90 1.74
C ARG A 86 -2.27 4.80 0.94
N ALA A 87 -2.83 3.60 0.91
CA ALA A 87 -2.31 2.49 0.09
C ALA A 87 -2.36 2.87 -1.40
N VAL A 88 -3.48 3.45 -1.87
CA VAL A 88 -3.61 3.95 -3.25
C VAL A 88 -2.59 5.05 -3.55
N ALA A 89 -2.46 6.05 -2.68
CA ALA A 89 -1.54 7.16 -2.91
C ALA A 89 -0.08 6.68 -3.03
N GLN A 90 0.31 5.72 -2.19
CA GLN A 90 1.63 5.08 -2.25
C GLN A 90 1.78 4.25 -3.54
N ALA A 91 0.79 3.44 -3.91
CA ALA A 91 0.84 2.65 -5.14
C ALA A 91 1.06 3.55 -6.36
N ALA A 92 0.26 4.61 -6.50
CA ALA A 92 0.39 5.55 -7.61
C ALA A 92 1.75 6.29 -7.63
N SER A 93 2.35 6.49 -6.45
CA SER A 93 3.67 7.11 -6.30
C SER A 93 4.83 6.22 -6.76
N VAL A 94 4.60 4.93 -7.02
CA VAL A 94 5.62 4.03 -7.61
C VAL A 94 6.05 4.49 -9.01
N GLY A 95 5.19 5.22 -9.71
CA GLY A 95 5.57 5.87 -10.97
C GLY A 95 6.74 6.86 -10.82
N HIS A 96 6.98 7.36 -9.60
CA HIS A 96 8.14 8.18 -9.27
C HIS A 96 9.34 7.32 -8.86
N VAL A 97 9.21 6.52 -7.79
CA VAL A 97 10.27 5.64 -7.25
C VAL A 97 9.67 4.36 -6.63
N LYS A 98 10.37 3.23 -6.75
CA LYS A 98 9.86 1.89 -6.42
C LYS A 98 9.62 1.63 -4.93
N GLU A 99 10.30 2.36 -4.07
CA GLU A 99 10.20 2.26 -2.61
C GLU A 99 8.79 2.53 -2.09
N HIS A 100 7.99 3.30 -2.85
CA HIS A 100 6.60 3.55 -2.52
C HIS A 100 5.74 2.28 -2.52
N ALA A 101 6.14 1.20 -3.21
CA ALA A 101 5.44 -0.08 -3.20
C ALA A 101 5.35 -0.67 -1.78
N LEU A 102 6.39 -0.47 -0.98
CA LEU A 102 6.43 -0.89 0.42
C LEU A 102 5.39 -0.12 1.25
N GLY A 103 5.25 1.18 0.96
CA GLY A 103 4.23 2.03 1.57
C GLY A 103 2.82 1.56 1.23
N ALA A 104 2.58 1.13 -0.02
CA ALA A 104 1.29 0.62 -0.46
C ALA A 104 0.89 -0.64 0.32
N ALA A 105 1.78 -1.63 0.37
CA ALA A 105 1.57 -2.86 1.12
C ALA A 105 1.43 -2.62 2.64
N TRP A 106 2.23 -1.70 3.20
CA TRP A 106 2.14 -1.31 4.61
C TRP A 106 0.76 -0.77 4.97
N TYR A 107 0.24 0.16 4.18
CA TYR A 107 -1.05 0.78 4.46
C TYR A 107 -2.22 -0.16 4.15
N ALA A 108 -2.10 -1.05 3.17
CA ALA A 108 -3.08 -2.10 2.94
C ALA A 108 -3.20 -3.03 4.17
N ALA A 109 -2.07 -3.48 4.72
CA ALA A 109 -2.06 -4.30 5.93
C ALA A 109 -2.67 -3.57 7.14
N LYS A 110 -2.38 -2.26 7.30
CA LYS A 110 -3.05 -1.42 8.31
C LYS A 110 -4.56 -1.35 8.08
N ALA A 111 -5.02 -1.15 6.84
CA ALA A 111 -6.44 -1.05 6.55
C ALA A 111 -7.20 -2.33 6.96
N VAL A 112 -6.69 -3.51 6.60
CA VAL A 112 -7.26 -4.81 6.98
C VAL A 112 -7.27 -5.00 8.49
N SER A 113 -6.15 -4.70 9.16
CA SER A 113 -6.02 -4.89 10.61
C SER A 113 -6.95 -3.99 11.43
N PHE A 114 -7.22 -2.78 10.94
CA PHE A 114 -8.15 -1.86 11.59
C PHE A 114 -9.62 -2.17 11.24
N LYS A 115 -9.91 -2.74 10.06
CA LYS A 115 -11.26 -3.22 9.73
C LYS A 115 -11.65 -4.40 10.62
N SER A 116 -10.75 -5.39 10.78
CA SER A 116 -11.05 -6.62 11.53
C SER A 116 -11.26 -6.42 13.03
N ARG A 117 -10.77 -5.31 13.60
CA ARG A 117 -10.88 -5.00 15.04
C ARG A 117 -12.11 -4.15 15.41
N GLY A 118 -12.89 -3.72 14.41
CA GLY A 118 -13.92 -2.70 14.60
C GLY A 118 -13.32 -1.37 15.09
N THR A 119 -14.13 -0.34 15.23
CA THR A 119 -13.74 0.98 15.77
C THR A 119 -13.48 0.94 17.28
N SER A 120 -12.72 -0.05 17.76
CA SER A 120 -12.38 -0.26 19.16
C SER A 120 -11.57 0.92 19.69
N ARG A 121 -12.27 1.87 20.33
CA ARG A 121 -11.69 2.90 21.19
C ARG A 121 -10.96 2.18 22.33
N LYS A 122 -9.65 2.42 22.42
CA LYS A 122 -8.78 2.19 23.58
C LYS A 122 -8.94 0.81 24.27
N SER A 123 -8.02 -0.12 24.00
CA SER A 123 -7.86 -1.33 24.82
C SER A 123 -7.09 -1.00 26.12
N LYS A 124 -7.71 -1.23 27.29
CA LYS A 124 -7.05 -1.18 28.61
C LYS A 124 -6.14 -2.42 28.78
N LYS A 125 -4.91 -2.23 29.26
CA LYS A 125 -4.12 -3.35 29.79
C LYS A 125 -4.64 -3.77 31.17
N SER A 126 -4.34 -5.01 31.57
CA SER A 126 -4.54 -5.54 32.93
C SER A 126 -3.84 -4.73 34.02
N ASN A 127 -2.81 -3.95 33.67
CA ASN A 127 -2.05 -3.08 34.59
C ASN A 127 -2.49 -1.60 34.56
N GLY A 128 -3.68 -1.29 34.06
CA GLY A 128 -4.27 0.07 34.13
C GLY A 128 -3.79 1.07 33.08
N ASN A 129 -2.73 0.79 32.33
CA ASN A 129 -2.22 1.70 31.30
C ASN A 129 -3.01 1.63 29.99
N TRP A 130 -3.32 2.81 29.43
CA TRP A 130 -3.95 2.97 28.13
C TRP A 130 -2.93 2.80 27.01
N ILE A 131 -3.21 1.94 26.04
CA ILE A 131 -2.41 1.82 24.82
C ILE A 131 -3.19 2.37 23.65
N ASP A 132 -2.54 3.24 22.87
CA ASP A 132 -3.06 3.60 21.55
C ASP A 132 -3.09 2.34 20.67
N SER A 133 -4.29 1.98 20.24
CA SER A 133 -4.54 0.93 19.25
C SER A 133 -3.58 1.00 18.05
N LYS A 134 -3.15 2.20 17.63
CA LYS A 134 -2.15 2.41 16.57
C LYS A 134 -0.76 1.94 16.95
N SER A 135 -0.27 2.21 18.16
CA SER A 135 1.10 1.87 18.57
C SER A 135 1.26 0.37 18.83
N SER A 136 0.23 -0.27 19.38
CA SER A 136 0.20 -1.72 19.64
C SER A 136 0.37 -2.56 18.37
N LEU A 137 -0.13 -2.06 17.24
CA LEU A 137 -0.14 -2.76 15.96
C LEU A 137 1.14 -2.61 15.14
N GLU A 138 1.99 -1.63 15.43
CA GLU A 138 3.10 -1.30 14.54
C GLU A 138 4.14 -2.42 14.46
N LYS A 139 4.53 -3.02 15.59
CA LYS A 139 5.56 -4.08 15.59
C LYS A 139 5.09 -5.36 14.88
N PRO A 140 3.91 -5.94 15.19
CA PRO A 140 3.44 -7.16 14.52
C PRO A 140 3.22 -6.96 13.02
N LEU A 141 2.61 -5.81 12.63
CA LEU A 141 2.41 -5.51 11.22
C LEU A 141 3.74 -5.40 10.49
N ARG A 142 4.75 -4.72 11.07
CA ARG A 142 6.06 -4.54 10.42
C ARG A 142 6.71 -5.88 10.12
N ARG A 143 6.67 -6.81 11.09
CA ARG A 143 7.20 -8.17 10.90
C ARG A 143 6.47 -8.94 9.80
N ASN A 144 5.14 -8.86 9.75
CA ASN A 144 4.36 -9.52 8.70
C ASN A 144 4.61 -8.90 7.33
N LEU A 145 4.75 -7.58 7.24
CA LEU A 145 5.13 -6.92 5.99
C LEU A 145 6.52 -7.35 5.53
N ASP A 146 7.50 -7.38 6.44
CA ASP A 146 8.86 -7.81 6.13
C ASP A 146 8.89 -9.27 5.63
N LYS A 147 8.06 -10.15 6.22
CA LYS A 147 7.89 -11.54 5.75
C LYS A 147 7.25 -11.57 4.36
N ASN A 148 6.07 -10.97 4.19
CA ASN A 148 5.34 -10.97 2.90
C ASN A 148 6.15 -10.33 1.77
N LEU A 149 6.94 -9.31 2.08
CA LEU A 149 7.82 -8.65 1.12
C LEU A 149 8.99 -9.54 0.72
N ARG A 150 9.60 -10.26 1.66
CA ARG A 150 10.63 -11.27 1.33
C ARG A 150 10.04 -12.37 0.46
N ASP A 151 8.88 -12.90 0.84
CA ASP A 151 8.20 -13.96 0.09
C ASP A 151 7.83 -13.49 -1.33
N PHE A 152 7.28 -12.27 -1.46
CA PHE A 152 6.95 -11.67 -2.75
C PHE A 152 8.19 -11.44 -3.63
N ILE A 153 9.26 -10.85 -3.08
CA ILE A 153 10.46 -10.57 -3.87
C ILE A 153 11.15 -11.86 -4.28
N ASN A 154 11.22 -12.86 -3.40
CA ASN A 154 11.78 -14.17 -3.74
C ASN A 154 10.98 -14.82 -4.89
N CYS A 155 9.64 -14.79 -4.82
CA CYS A 155 8.79 -15.29 -5.89
C CYS A 155 9.00 -14.52 -7.21
N ALA A 156 9.10 -13.20 -7.14
CA ALA A 156 9.33 -12.35 -8.31
C ALA A 156 10.70 -12.58 -8.96
N VAL A 157 11.76 -12.71 -8.17
CA VAL A 157 13.11 -13.00 -8.66
C VAL A 157 13.18 -14.40 -9.28
N SER A 158 12.57 -15.40 -8.64
CA SER A 158 12.46 -16.75 -9.22
C SER A 158 11.73 -16.74 -10.56
N PHE A 159 10.60 -16.04 -10.64
CA PHE A 159 9.82 -15.92 -11.88
C PHE A 159 10.58 -15.16 -12.99
N SER A 160 11.30 -14.09 -12.65
CA SER A 160 12.18 -13.39 -13.60
C SER A 160 13.35 -14.26 -14.08
N ASN A 161 13.92 -15.09 -13.20
CA ASN A 161 15.01 -16.01 -13.58
C ASN A 161 14.50 -17.16 -14.47
N GLU A 162 13.30 -17.68 -14.22
CA GLU A 162 12.65 -18.69 -15.07
C GLU A 162 12.38 -18.14 -16.48
N LEU A 163 11.89 -16.90 -16.59
CA LEU A 163 11.69 -16.20 -17.87
C LEU A 163 13.01 -15.93 -18.62
N ASN A 164 14.12 -15.74 -17.92
CA ASN A 164 15.45 -15.61 -18.51
C ASN A 164 16.09 -16.97 -18.88
N CYS A 165 15.55 -18.09 -18.41
CA CYS A 165 15.99 -19.44 -18.76
C CYS A 165 15.21 -20.04 -19.94
N THR A 166 14.24 -19.29 -20.51
CA THR A 166 13.42 -19.72 -21.66
C THR A 166 13.80 -19.03 -22.97
N ILE A 167 15.02 -18.50 -23.09
CA ILE A 167 15.61 -17.98 -24.35
C ILE A 167 16.87 -18.76 -24.68
#